data_AF-A0A5K1FF88-F1
#
_entry.id   AF-A0A5K1FF88-F1
#
_cell.length_a   1.000
_cell.length_b   1.000
_cell.length_c   1.000
_cell.angle_alpha   90.00
_cell.angle_beta   90.00
_cell.angle_gamma   90.00
#
_symmetry.space_group_name_H-M   'P 1'
#
loop_
_entity.id
_entity.type
_entity.pdbx_description
1 polymer ?
#
loop_
_entity_poly.entity_id
_entity_poly.type
_entity_poly.pdbx_seq_one_letter_code
_entity_poly.pdbx_strand_id
1 'polypeptide(L)'
;VVFLITKAGVSRQEIGKVIAVEPQLVGCSVANKLEVNVKYFLSLGIPLRLLGEMIIDFPMLLKYNLDVLRPKYRYLRQTMVRPLHDLIEFP
;
A
#
# COMPACT_ATOMS: atom_id res chain seq x y z
N VAL A 1 -3.28 -13.86 -3.38
CA VAL A 1 -1.85 -14.02 -3.79
C VAL A 1 -1.57 -13.46 -5.19
N VAL A 2 -2.25 -13.92 -6.26
CA VAL A 2 -2.01 -13.42 -7.64
C VAL A 2 -2.08 -11.90 -7.76
N PHE A 3 -3.06 -11.27 -7.10
CA PHE A 3 -3.22 -9.81 -7.08
C PHE A 3 -1.96 -9.04 -6.59
N LEU A 4 -1.27 -9.55 -5.57
CA LEU A 4 -0.10 -8.86 -5.02
C LEU A 4 1.04 -8.78 -6.05
N ILE A 5 1.20 -9.84 -6.85
CA ILE A 5 2.22 -9.90 -7.91
C ILE A 5 1.82 -9.07 -9.12
N THR A 6 0.55 -9.16 -9.55
CA THR A 6 0.12 -8.58 -10.83
C THR A 6 -0.32 -7.13 -10.74
N LYS A 7 -0.86 -6.71 -9.60
CA LYS A 7 -1.51 -5.39 -9.44
C LYS A 7 -0.91 -4.55 -8.32
N ALA A 8 -0.32 -5.17 -7.30
CA ALA A 8 0.27 -4.44 -6.18
C ALA A 8 1.79 -4.19 -6.33
N GLY A 9 2.43 -4.74 -7.36
CA GLY A 9 3.84 -4.51 -7.66
C GLY A 9 4.82 -5.31 -6.80
N VAL A 10 4.34 -6.30 -6.02
CA VAL A 10 5.18 -7.12 -5.15
C VAL A 10 5.93 -8.17 -5.97
N SER A 11 7.23 -8.30 -5.76
CA SER A 11 8.04 -9.30 -6.44
C SER A 11 7.65 -10.74 -6.03
N ARG A 12 7.77 -11.70 -6.94
CA ARG A 12 7.44 -13.12 -6.65
C ARG A 12 8.33 -13.70 -5.55
N GLN A 13 9.56 -13.20 -5.39
CA GLN A 13 10.48 -13.68 -4.36
C GLN A 13 10.06 -13.19 -2.96
N GLU A 14 9.48 -11.99 -2.86
CA GLU A 14 9.15 -11.37 -1.57
C GLU A 14 7.70 -11.61 -1.14
N ILE A 15 6.85 -12.15 -2.01
CA ILE A 15 5.48 -12.47 -1.63
C ILE A 15 5.41 -13.47 -0.46
N GLY A 16 6.37 -14.37 -0.35
CA GLY A 16 6.48 -15.29 0.78
C GLY A 16 6.70 -14.54 2.09
N LYS A 17 7.56 -13.52 2.09
CA LYS A 17 7.81 -12.63 3.23
C LYS A 17 6.54 -11.84 3.59
N VAL A 18 5.88 -11.24 2.61
CA VAL A 18 4.63 -10.47 2.80
C VAL A 18 3.53 -11.32 3.43
N ILE A 19 3.32 -12.54 2.93
CA ILE A 19 2.31 -13.46 3.46
C ILE A 19 2.72 -14.00 4.85
N ALA A 20 4.01 -14.22 5.10
CA ALA A 20 4.48 -14.65 6.41
C ALA A 20 4.26 -13.57 7.48
N VAL A 21 4.44 -12.29 7.12
CA VAL A 21 4.20 -11.15 8.02
C VAL A 21 2.72 -10.88 8.22
N GLU A 22 1.92 -10.92 7.16
CA GLU A 22 0.49 -10.65 7.20
C GLU A 22 -0.30 -11.73 6.42
N PRO A 23 -0.54 -12.90 7.03
CA PRO A 23 -1.23 -14.00 6.37
C PRO A 23 -2.69 -13.67 6.04
N GLN A 24 -3.29 -12.71 6.75
CA GLN A 24 -4.69 -12.30 6.52
C GLN A 24 -4.88 -11.63 5.16
N LEU A 25 -3.82 -11.16 4.48
CA LEU A 25 -3.91 -10.66 3.12
C LEU A 25 -4.41 -11.71 2.13
N VAL A 26 -4.21 -12.99 2.41
CA VAL A 26 -4.68 -14.09 1.56
C VAL A 26 -6.19 -14.25 1.63
N GLY A 27 -6.81 -13.95 2.79
CA GLY A 27 -8.25 -14.01 3.00
C GLY A 27 -8.98 -12.67 2.78
N CYS A 28 -8.24 -11.58 2.54
CA CYS A 28 -8.83 -10.26 2.32
C CYS A 28 -9.55 -10.17 0.97
N SER A 29 -10.70 -9.48 0.94
CA SER A 29 -11.43 -9.24 -0.30
C SER A 29 -10.59 -8.40 -1.27
N VAL A 30 -10.24 -9.01 -2.41
CA VAL A 30 -9.46 -8.34 -3.45
C VAL A 30 -10.21 -7.13 -4.01
N ALA A 31 -11.45 -7.33 -4.46
CA ALA A 31 -12.24 -6.29 -5.12
C ALA A 31 -12.63 -5.15 -4.17
N ASN A 32 -13.01 -5.47 -2.92
CA ASN A 32 -13.58 -4.47 -2.01
C ASN A 32 -12.53 -3.75 -1.16
N LYS A 33 -11.33 -4.35 -0.98
CA LYS A 33 -10.33 -3.82 -0.06
C LYS A 33 -8.96 -3.62 -0.71
N LEU A 34 -8.37 -4.69 -1.24
CA LEU A 34 -6.98 -4.62 -1.74
C LEU A 34 -6.88 -3.74 -2.98
N GLU A 35 -7.78 -3.92 -3.95
CA GLU A 35 -7.80 -3.15 -5.20
C GLU A 35 -8.10 -1.69 -4.95
N VAL A 36 -9.03 -1.38 -4.04
CA VAL A 36 -9.39 -0.02 -3.67
C VAL A 36 -8.20 0.72 -3.04
N ASN A 37 -7.47 0.06 -2.14
CA ASN A 37 -6.26 0.63 -1.54
C ASN A 37 -5.15 0.83 -2.57
N VAL A 38 -4.85 -0.16 -3.41
CA VAL A 38 -3.83 -0.03 -4.47
C VAL A 38 -4.18 1.13 -5.41
N LYS A 39 -5.42 1.21 -5.89
CA LYS A 39 -5.87 2.33 -6.75
C LYS A 39 -5.72 3.68 -6.06
N TYR A 40 -6.00 3.74 -4.76
CA TYR A 40 -5.82 4.97 -4.00
C TYR A 40 -4.36 5.41 -3.98
N PHE A 41 -3.42 4.55 -3.61
CA PHE A 41 -1.99 4.92 -3.59
C PHE A 41 -1.46 5.32 -4.97
N LEU A 42 -1.86 4.59 -6.03
CA LEU A 42 -1.51 4.98 -7.40
C LEU A 42 -2.10 6.36 -7.78
N SER A 43 -3.32 6.68 -7.32
CA SER A 43 -3.93 8.00 -7.54
C SER A 43 -3.23 9.15 -6.83
N LEU A 44 -2.41 8.85 -5.80
CA LEU A 44 -1.56 9.85 -5.15
C LEU A 44 -0.30 10.19 -5.97
N GLY A 45 -0.08 9.49 -7.08
CA GLY A 45 1.13 9.62 -7.91
C GLY A 45 2.27 8.69 -7.49
N ILE A 46 2.01 7.73 -6.59
CA ILE A 46 3.01 6.72 -6.20
C ILE A 46 3.16 5.73 -7.36
N PRO A 47 4.37 5.55 -7.93
CA PRO A 47 4.62 4.55 -8.95
C PRO A 47 4.39 3.13 -8.43
N LEU A 48 3.88 2.24 -9.28
CA LEU A 48 3.60 0.85 -8.91
C LEU A 48 4.81 0.11 -8.31
N ARG A 49 6.02 0.40 -8.80
CA ARG A 49 7.26 -0.16 -8.28
C ARG A 49 7.49 0.23 -6.82
N LEU A 50 7.39 1.53 -6.51
CA LEU A 50 7.56 2.05 -5.15
C LEU A 50 6.45 1.55 -4.23
N LEU A 51 5.20 1.47 -4.72
CA LEU A 51 4.11 0.88 -3.97
C LEU A 51 4.40 -0.59 -3.59
N GLY A 52 5.00 -1.36 -4.50
CA GLY A 52 5.44 -2.72 -4.22
C GLY A 52 6.42 -2.77 -3.05
N GLU A 53 7.46 -1.93 -3.08
CA GLU A 53 8.48 -1.82 -2.01
C GLU A 53 7.82 -1.45 -0.66
N MET A 54 6.92 -0.46 -0.65
CA MET A 54 6.16 -0.09 0.56
C MET A 54 5.33 -1.24 1.12
N ILE A 55 4.70 -2.05 0.26
CA ILE A 55 3.90 -3.21 0.69
C ILE A 55 4.78 -4.34 1.22
N ILE A 56 6.00 -4.49 0.71
CA ILE A 56 6.97 -5.47 1.20
C ILE A 56 7.41 -5.12 2.62
N ASP A 57 7.68 -3.84 2.89
CA ASP A 57 8.11 -3.36 4.19
C ASP A 57 6.95 -3.27 5.19
N PHE A 58 5.77 -2.83 4.73
CA PHE A 58 4.59 -2.70 5.56
C PHE A 58 3.31 -3.26 4.91
N PRO A 59 3.11 -4.59 4.91
CA PRO A 59 1.97 -5.27 4.29
C PRO A 59 0.59 -4.78 4.75
N MET A 60 0.50 -4.25 5.98
CA MET A 60 -0.73 -3.71 6.55
C MET A 60 -1.28 -2.49 5.79
N LEU A 61 -0.46 -1.81 4.97
CA LEU A 61 -0.91 -0.71 4.10
C LEU A 61 -2.17 -1.05 3.29
N LEU A 62 -2.29 -2.30 2.81
CA LEU A 62 -3.43 -2.73 2.00
C LEU A 62 -4.71 -3.00 2.80
N LYS A 63 -4.62 -3.04 4.13
CA LYS A 63 -5.75 -3.26 5.04
C LYS A 63 -6.26 -1.98 5.68
N TYR A 64 -5.52 -0.87 5.56
CA TYR A 64 -5.91 0.40 6.15
C TYR A 64 -7.31 0.86 5.70
N ASN A 65 -7.98 1.58 6.59
CA ASN A 65 -9.20 2.28 6.24
C ASN A 65 -8.83 3.59 5.52
N LEU A 66 -9.26 3.72 4.26
CA LEU A 66 -9.02 4.93 3.47
C LEU A 66 -9.69 6.16 4.08
N ASP A 67 -10.78 6.01 4.83
CA ASP A 67 -11.42 7.12 5.52
C ASP A 67 -10.52 7.71 6.61
N VAL A 68 -9.61 6.91 7.17
CA VAL A 68 -8.60 7.35 8.14
C VAL A 68 -7.33 7.82 7.43
N LEU A 69 -6.96 7.16 6.33
CA LEU A 69 -5.73 7.45 5.60
C LEU A 69 -5.81 8.79 4.84
N ARG A 70 -6.96 9.09 4.21
CA ARG A 70 -7.15 10.31 3.41
C ARG A 70 -6.93 11.59 4.22
N PRO A 71 -7.52 11.76 5.42
CA PRO A 71 -7.24 12.94 6.24
C PRO A 71 -5.77 13.06 6.65
N LYS A 72 -5.11 11.94 7.00
CA LYS A 72 -3.68 11.93 7.35
C LYS A 72 -2.80 12.37 6.18
N TYR A 73 -3.05 11.82 5.00
CA TYR A 73 -2.37 12.23 3.78
C TYR A 73 -2.60 13.71 3.47
N ARG A 74 -3.84 14.19 3.58
CA ARG A 74 -4.16 15.62 3.40
C ARG A 74 -3.41 16.50 4.40
N TYR A 75 -3.35 16.11 5.67
CA TYR A 75 -2.62 16.85 6.69
C TYR A 75 -1.10 16.91 6.38
N LEU A 76 -0.49 15.78 6.03
CA LEU A 76 0.92 15.71 5.65
C LEU A 76 1.24 16.62 4.46
N ARG A 77 0.39 16.59 3.42
CA ARG A 77 0.63 17.34 2.19
C ARG A 77 0.24 18.82 2.29
N GLN A 78 -0.89 19.15 2.93
CA GLN A 78 -1.45 20.50 2.95
C GLN A 78 -1.00 21.31 4.17
N THR A 79 -0.79 20.68 5.32
CA THR A 79 -0.41 21.37 6.56
C THR A 79 1.08 21.29 6.82
N MET A 80 1.68 20.09 6.71
CA MET A 80 3.11 19.94 6.94
C MET A 80 3.99 20.26 5.71
N VAL A 81 3.38 20.46 4.53
CA VAL A 81 4.07 20.76 3.25
C VAL A 81 5.18 19.74 2.95
N ARG A 82 5.00 18.48 3.36
CA ARG A 82 5.98 17.41 3.13
C ARG A 82 5.83 16.85 1.72
N PRO A 83 6.95 16.50 1.04
CA PRO A 83 6.89 15.81 -0.23
C PRO A 83 6.31 14.40 -0.06
N LEU A 84 5.75 13.86 -1.15
CA LEU A 84 5.22 12.49 -1.19
C LEU A 84 6.29 11.45 -0.81
N HIS A 85 7.56 11.74 -1.11
CA HIS A 85 8.68 10.85 -0.85
C HIS A 85 8.92 10.61 0.65
N ASP A 86 8.73 11.62 1.51
CA ASP A 86 8.81 11.44 2.96
C ASP A 86 7.79 10.38 3.44
N LEU A 87 6.62 10.29 2.79
CA LEU A 87 5.58 9.31 3.13
C LEU A 87 5.97 7.87 2.77
N ILE A 88 6.99 7.71 1.92
CA ILE A 88 7.54 6.43 1.48
C ILE A 88 8.67 5.98 2.42
N GLU A 89 9.42 6.93 3.00
CA GLU A 89 10.51 6.64 3.94
C GLU A 89 10.02 6.28 5.36
N PHE A 90 8.78 6.61 5.71
CA PHE A 90 8.18 6.27 7.01
C PHE A 90 7.09 5.19 6.83
N PRO A 91 7.42 3.89 7.02
CA PRO A 91 6.42 2.81 7.00
C PRO A 91 5.37 2.94 8.10
#